data_AF-A0A7I7YJM1-F1
#
_entry.id   AF-A0A7I7YJM1-F1
#
_cell.length_a   1.000
_cell.length_b   1.000
_cell.length_c   1.000
_cell.angle_alpha   90.00
_cell.angle_beta   90.00
_cell.angle_gamma   90.00
#
_symmetry.space_group_name_H-M   'P 1'
#
loop_
_entity.id
_entity.type
_entity.pdbx_description
1 polymer ?
#
loop_
_entity_poly.entity_id
_entity_poly.type
_entity_poly.pdbx_seq_one_letter_code
_entity_poly.pdbx_strand_id
1 'polypeptide(L)'
;MEQSVVSLLNPGVDPGPTHVHGLTAAMLEDQPEFGDIVGDVVEVLRGRTLVAHNVAFDYAFLAAEAEIAGAELPVDTVMCTVELARRLDLGIDNLRLETLAAHWGVIQQRPHDAFDDAMVLTGVLSAALRRARERDVWLPVHPVTRHRWPNGRVTHDELRPLKVLASRMPCPYLNPGPYVAGRPLIQGMRVALAAEVGRTHEELVERILHAGLAYTDVVDRDTSLVICNEPAPEQGKGYLARQLGVPVVSDVQFMDCVRRVVGGTGMEEFTDLTTVDHQLALF
;
A
#
# COMPACT_ATOMS: atom_id res chain seq x y z
N MET A 1 -6.71 -4.92 -26.61
CA MET A 1 -7.34 -3.71 -27.18
C MET A 1 -7.34 -2.67 -26.08
N GLU A 2 -6.85 -1.47 -26.36
CA GLU A 2 -6.91 -0.36 -25.39
C GLU A 2 -8.37 0.05 -25.22
N GLN A 3 -8.81 0.21 -23.98
CA GLN A 3 -10.17 0.61 -23.61
C GLN A 3 -10.06 1.86 -22.75
N SER A 4 -10.89 2.85 -23.00
CA SER A 4 -10.96 4.08 -22.23
C SER A 4 -12.41 4.51 -22.07
N VAL A 5 -12.69 5.15 -20.94
CA VAL A 5 -13.96 5.82 -20.63
C VAL A 5 -13.59 7.24 -20.22
N VAL A 6 -14.23 8.21 -20.87
CA VAL A 6 -14.00 9.64 -20.63
C VAL A 6 -15.35 10.32 -20.68
N SER A 7 -15.75 10.95 -19.58
CA SER A 7 -17.00 11.71 -19.50
C SER A 7 -16.82 12.88 -18.54
N LEU A 8 -17.45 14.01 -18.84
CA LEU A 8 -17.81 14.95 -17.80
C LEU A 8 -19.01 14.39 -17.03
N LEU A 9 -19.12 14.75 -15.75
CA LEU A 9 -20.19 14.28 -14.89
C LEU A 9 -20.89 15.45 -14.23
N ASN A 10 -22.20 15.35 -14.09
CA ASN A 10 -22.99 16.24 -13.25
C ASN A 10 -22.87 15.77 -11.79
N PRO A 11 -22.23 16.54 -10.88
CA PRO A 11 -22.12 16.15 -9.48
C PRO A 11 -23.39 16.44 -8.67
N GLY A 12 -24.41 17.10 -9.26
CA GLY A 12 -25.62 17.54 -8.55
C GLY A 12 -25.39 18.64 -7.51
N VAL A 13 -24.15 19.13 -7.37
CA VAL A 13 -23.70 20.14 -6.41
C VAL A 13 -22.71 21.12 -7.05
N ASP A 14 -22.22 22.09 -6.29
CA ASP A 14 -21.14 22.98 -6.75
C ASP A 14 -19.89 22.15 -7.12
N PRO A 15 -19.36 22.26 -8.37
CA PRO A 15 -18.18 21.50 -8.79
C PRO A 15 -16.88 21.94 -8.11
N GLY A 16 -16.92 22.98 -7.26
CA GLY A 16 -15.81 23.38 -6.43
C GLY A 16 -14.86 24.33 -7.16
N PRO A 17 -13.52 24.13 -7.08
CA PRO A 17 -12.55 25.12 -7.53
C PRO A 17 -12.42 25.18 -9.06
N THR A 18 -13.42 25.75 -9.75
CA THR A 18 -13.46 25.92 -11.21
C THR A 18 -12.22 26.60 -11.79
N HIS A 19 -11.51 27.43 -11.02
CA HIS A 19 -10.24 28.05 -11.45
C HIS A 19 -9.09 27.05 -11.65
N VAL A 20 -9.20 25.83 -11.11
CA VAL A 20 -8.20 24.77 -11.25
C VAL A 20 -8.48 23.92 -12.50
N HIS A 21 -9.71 23.42 -12.64
CA HIS A 21 -10.07 22.43 -13.67
C HIS A 21 -10.92 23.02 -14.82
N GLY A 22 -11.38 24.27 -14.72
CA GLY A 22 -12.15 24.96 -15.76
C GLY A 22 -13.60 24.49 -15.93
N LEU A 23 -14.09 23.55 -15.12
CA LEU A 23 -15.46 23.04 -15.22
C LEU A 23 -16.42 23.92 -14.41
N THR A 24 -17.33 24.58 -15.11
CA THR A 24 -18.40 25.40 -14.52
C THR A 24 -19.66 24.56 -14.30
N ALA A 25 -20.51 24.94 -13.34
CA ALA A 25 -21.80 24.25 -13.13
C ALA A 25 -22.64 24.19 -14.42
N ALA A 26 -22.65 25.26 -15.21
CA ALA A 26 -23.37 25.31 -16.49
C ALA A 26 -22.83 24.33 -17.54
N MET A 27 -21.55 23.97 -17.50
CA MET A 27 -20.98 22.94 -18.40
C MET A 27 -21.39 21.52 -17.97
N LEU A 28 -21.71 21.34 -16.69
CA LEU A 28 -21.97 20.04 -16.08
C LEU A 28 -23.46 19.73 -15.91
N GLU A 29 -24.34 20.73 -15.99
CA GLU A 29 -25.79 20.57 -15.74
C GLU A 29 -26.45 19.47 -16.60
N ASP A 30 -26.11 19.40 -17.89
CA ASP A 30 -26.66 18.42 -18.83
C ASP A 30 -25.79 17.15 -18.98
N GLN A 31 -24.75 16.99 -18.17
CA GLN A 31 -23.87 15.81 -18.21
C GLN A 31 -24.51 14.63 -17.44
N PRO A 32 -24.14 13.37 -17.76
CA PRO A 32 -24.60 12.22 -16.98
C PRO A 32 -24.13 12.27 -15.53
N GLU A 33 -24.84 11.60 -14.64
CA GLU A 33 -24.34 11.32 -13.28
C GLU A 33 -23.42 10.09 -13.30
N PHE A 34 -22.63 9.86 -12.24
CA PHE A 34 -21.73 8.71 -12.18
C PHE A 34 -22.48 7.37 -12.35
N GLY A 35 -23.68 7.27 -11.76
CA GLY A 35 -24.51 6.07 -11.85
C GLY A 35 -24.90 5.69 -13.29
N ASP A 36 -24.92 6.65 -14.22
CA ASP A 36 -25.22 6.40 -15.63
C ASP A 36 -24.06 5.75 -16.38
N ILE A 37 -22.80 6.01 -15.95
CA ILE A 37 -21.59 5.53 -16.63
C ILE A 37 -20.86 4.40 -15.89
N VAL A 38 -21.30 4.06 -14.67
CA VAL A 38 -20.59 3.12 -13.79
C VAL A 38 -20.38 1.75 -14.45
N GLY A 39 -21.29 1.31 -15.31
CA GLY A 39 -21.15 0.06 -16.06
C GLY A 39 -19.92 0.03 -16.97
N ASP A 40 -19.65 1.13 -17.68
CA ASP A 40 -18.49 1.26 -18.55
C ASP A 40 -17.18 1.34 -17.75
N VAL A 41 -17.20 2.07 -16.63
CA VAL A 41 -16.07 2.16 -15.70
C VAL A 41 -15.72 0.78 -15.12
N VAL A 42 -16.72 0.04 -14.67
CA VAL A 42 -16.58 -1.33 -14.15
C VAL A 42 -15.94 -2.25 -15.19
N GLU A 43 -16.35 -2.15 -16.45
CA GLU A 43 -15.81 -2.98 -17.52
C GLU A 43 -14.33 -2.69 -17.79
N VAL A 44 -13.93 -1.42 -17.78
CA VAL A 44 -12.51 -1.04 -17.96
C VAL A 44 -11.64 -1.50 -16.80
N LEU A 45 -12.14 -1.44 -15.56
CA LEU A 45 -11.37 -1.78 -14.36
C LEU A 45 -11.24 -3.28 -14.11
N ARG A 46 -12.17 -4.09 -14.63
CA ARG A 46 -12.27 -5.52 -14.31
C ARG A 46 -10.98 -6.28 -14.60
N GLY A 47 -10.47 -6.96 -13.58
CA GLY A 47 -9.28 -7.81 -13.68
C GLY A 47 -7.98 -7.04 -13.89
N ARG A 48 -7.96 -5.74 -13.56
CA ARG A 48 -6.79 -4.87 -13.71
C ARG A 48 -6.36 -4.27 -12.38
N THR A 49 -5.09 -3.86 -12.31
CA THR A 49 -4.58 -3.01 -11.23
C THR A 49 -4.90 -1.56 -11.54
N LEU A 50 -5.58 -0.86 -10.62
CA LEU A 50 -5.81 0.57 -10.74
C LEU A 50 -4.52 1.33 -10.43
N VAL A 51 -4.03 2.11 -11.39
CA VAL A 51 -2.82 2.93 -11.22
C VAL A 51 -3.20 4.39 -11.27
N ALA A 52 -2.80 5.16 -10.25
CA ALA A 52 -3.06 6.60 -10.19
C ALA A 52 -1.93 7.38 -9.50
N HIS A 53 -1.91 8.69 -9.73
CA HIS A 53 -0.95 9.61 -9.15
C HIS A 53 -1.51 10.18 -7.84
N ASN A 54 -1.26 9.47 -6.73
CA ASN A 54 -1.97 9.59 -5.45
C ASN A 54 -3.25 8.74 -5.37
N VAL A 55 -3.12 7.44 -5.64
CA VAL A 55 -4.25 6.50 -5.78
C VAL A 55 -5.23 6.43 -4.59
N ALA A 56 -4.80 6.80 -3.38
CA ALA A 56 -5.69 6.90 -2.23
C ALA A 56 -6.82 7.92 -2.46
N PHE A 57 -6.51 9.03 -3.14
CA PHE A 57 -7.48 10.06 -3.48
C PHE A 57 -8.46 9.55 -4.55
N ASP A 58 -7.96 9.12 -5.70
CA ASP A 58 -8.79 8.67 -6.83
C ASP A 58 -9.67 7.47 -6.46
N TYR A 59 -9.11 6.50 -5.73
CA TYR A 59 -9.86 5.32 -5.30
C TYR A 59 -10.96 5.67 -4.30
N ALA A 60 -10.75 6.63 -3.40
CA ALA A 60 -11.78 7.07 -2.46
C ALA A 60 -12.99 7.70 -3.17
N PHE A 61 -12.75 8.50 -4.22
CA PHE A 61 -13.83 9.03 -5.05
C PHE A 61 -14.58 7.92 -5.79
N LEU A 62 -13.86 7.03 -6.49
CA LEU A 62 -14.49 5.91 -7.21
C LEU A 62 -15.27 4.97 -6.29
N ALA A 63 -14.74 4.70 -5.10
CA ALA A 63 -15.41 3.91 -4.07
C ALA A 63 -16.71 4.58 -3.61
N ALA A 64 -16.64 5.85 -3.20
CA ALA A 64 -17.82 6.59 -2.71
C ALA A 64 -18.92 6.68 -3.77
N GLU A 65 -18.55 7.00 -5.01
CA GLU A 65 -19.50 7.08 -6.13
C GLU A 65 -20.10 5.71 -6.48
N ALA A 66 -19.31 4.63 -6.45
CA ALA A 66 -19.81 3.28 -6.63
C ALA A 66 -20.79 2.87 -5.51
N GLU A 67 -20.50 3.22 -4.26
CA GLU A 67 -21.40 2.97 -3.13
C GLU A 67 -22.73 3.71 -3.28
N ILE A 68 -22.71 4.97 -3.71
CA ILE A 68 -23.91 5.79 -3.98
C ILE A 68 -24.73 5.17 -5.12
N ALA A 69 -24.06 4.75 -6.20
CA ALA A 69 -24.69 4.11 -7.35
C ALA A 69 -25.15 2.65 -7.06
N GLY A 70 -24.83 2.09 -5.90
CA GLY A 70 -25.12 0.69 -5.57
C GLY A 70 -24.34 -0.31 -6.42
N ALA A 71 -23.20 0.11 -6.97
CA ALA A 71 -22.34 -0.68 -7.84
C ALA A 71 -21.14 -1.29 -7.09
N GLU A 72 -20.61 -2.39 -7.63
CA GLU A 72 -19.35 -2.97 -7.16
C GLU A 72 -18.21 -2.54 -8.08
N LEU A 73 -17.25 -1.78 -7.54
CA LEU A 73 -16.00 -1.47 -8.22
C LEU A 73 -15.09 -2.73 -8.24
N PRO A 74 -14.75 -3.30 -9.42
CA PRO A 74 -14.02 -4.57 -9.53
C PRO A 74 -12.50 -4.36 -9.47
N VAL A 75 -12.05 -3.62 -8.46
CA VAL A 75 -10.63 -3.34 -8.22
C VAL A 75 -10.18 -4.19 -7.04
N ASP A 76 -9.18 -5.04 -7.27
CA ASP A 76 -8.58 -5.88 -6.23
C ASP A 76 -7.19 -5.40 -5.84
N THR A 77 -6.52 -4.64 -6.72
CA THR A 77 -5.17 -4.11 -6.50
C THR A 77 -5.04 -2.69 -7.02
N VAL A 78 -4.24 -1.90 -6.31
CA VAL A 78 -3.90 -0.52 -6.66
C VAL A 78 -2.39 -0.31 -6.70
N MET A 79 -1.91 0.68 -7.45
CA MET A 79 -0.52 1.13 -7.41
C MET A 79 -0.44 2.65 -7.48
N CYS A 80 0.34 3.24 -6.58
CA CYS A 80 0.57 4.68 -6.53
C CYS A 80 1.87 5.06 -7.23
N THR A 81 1.81 5.91 -8.26
CA THR A 81 3.04 6.34 -8.95
C THR A 81 3.90 7.27 -8.10
N VAL A 82 3.31 8.02 -7.16
CA VAL A 82 4.05 8.85 -6.20
C VAL A 82 4.89 7.96 -5.29
N GLU A 83 4.32 6.86 -4.81
CA GLU A 83 5.05 5.89 -3.99
C GLU A 83 6.19 5.23 -4.77
N LEU A 84 5.93 4.80 -6.00
CA LEU A 84 6.97 4.24 -6.87
C LEU A 84 8.09 5.27 -7.10
N ALA A 85 7.75 6.53 -7.38
CA ALA A 85 8.74 7.59 -7.57
C ALA A 85 9.58 7.86 -6.32
N ARG A 86 9.01 7.77 -5.10
CA ARG A 86 9.79 7.83 -3.83
C ARG A 86 10.81 6.70 -3.75
N ARG A 87 10.40 5.45 -4.04
CA ARG A 87 11.31 4.29 -4.03
C ARG A 87 12.44 4.41 -5.06
N LEU A 88 12.16 5.07 -6.17
CA LEU A 88 13.13 5.27 -7.24
C LEU A 88 14.19 6.34 -6.94
N ASP A 89 14.01 7.16 -5.89
CA ASP A 89 14.91 8.24 -5.47
C ASP A 89 15.51 9.00 -6.67
N LEU A 90 14.64 9.78 -7.32
CA LEU A 90 14.92 10.43 -8.60
C LEU A 90 15.75 11.71 -8.47
N GLY A 91 15.99 12.21 -7.25
CA GLY A 91 16.73 13.45 -7.01
C GLY A 91 16.02 14.71 -7.52
N ILE A 92 14.69 14.74 -7.44
CA ILE A 92 13.84 15.88 -7.88
C ILE A 92 13.15 16.54 -6.68
N ASP A 93 12.83 17.83 -6.81
CA ASP A 93 12.35 18.67 -5.71
C ASP A 93 10.99 18.24 -5.15
N ASN A 94 10.11 17.73 -6.02
CA ASN A 94 8.78 17.27 -5.64
C ASN A 94 8.30 16.16 -6.59
N LEU A 95 7.23 15.49 -6.19
CA LEU A 95 6.68 14.34 -6.92
C LEU A 95 5.32 14.63 -7.55
N ARG A 96 5.02 15.89 -7.92
CA ARG A 96 3.82 16.22 -8.69
C ARG A 96 3.91 15.61 -10.09
N LEU A 97 2.75 15.33 -10.71
CA LEU A 97 2.68 14.74 -12.03
C LEU A 97 3.46 15.56 -13.07
N GLU A 98 3.29 16.88 -13.07
CA GLU A 98 4.01 17.82 -13.95
C GLU A 98 5.54 17.70 -13.82
N THR A 99 6.04 17.50 -12.58
CA THR A 99 7.47 17.40 -12.30
C THR A 99 8.03 16.06 -12.76
N LEU A 100 7.28 14.97 -12.55
CA LEU A 100 7.63 13.65 -13.08
C LEU A 100 7.60 13.62 -14.61
N ALA A 101 6.58 14.24 -15.21
CA ALA A 101 6.45 14.34 -16.66
C ALA A 101 7.65 15.08 -17.25
N ALA A 102 8.02 16.24 -16.69
CA ALA A 102 9.20 16.99 -17.10
C ALA A 102 10.50 16.19 -16.92
N HIS A 103 10.68 15.50 -15.78
CA HIS A 103 11.86 14.68 -15.52
C HIS A 103 12.07 13.57 -16.57
N TRP A 104 10.99 12.97 -17.07
CA TRP A 104 11.05 11.90 -18.08
C TRP A 104 10.77 12.36 -19.51
N GLY A 105 10.60 13.66 -19.75
CA GLY A 105 10.32 14.22 -21.08
C GLY A 105 8.94 13.84 -21.64
N VAL A 106 7.96 13.56 -20.77
CA VAL A 106 6.56 13.34 -21.16
C VAL A 106 5.88 14.70 -21.33
N ILE A 107 5.27 14.91 -22.48
CA ILE A 107 4.63 16.19 -22.80
C ILE A 107 3.19 16.19 -22.27
N GLN A 108 2.86 17.18 -21.45
CA GLN A 108 1.50 17.48 -21.01
C GLN A 108 0.96 18.65 -21.84
N GLN A 109 -0.23 18.48 -22.43
CA GLN A 109 -0.83 19.46 -23.34
C GLN A 109 -1.83 20.37 -22.62
N ARG A 110 -2.60 19.80 -21.69
CA ARG A 110 -3.69 20.44 -20.96
C ARG A 110 -3.58 20.08 -19.48
N PRO A 111 -2.77 20.81 -18.70
CA PRO A 111 -2.70 20.60 -17.26
C PRO A 111 -4.08 20.71 -16.62
N HIS A 112 -4.38 19.82 -15.67
CA HIS A 112 -5.66 19.75 -14.96
C HIS A 112 -6.86 19.31 -15.80
N ASP A 113 -6.62 18.80 -17.02
CA ASP A 113 -7.58 18.01 -17.78
C ASP A 113 -7.44 16.54 -17.41
N ALA A 114 -8.48 15.91 -16.86
CA ALA A 114 -8.40 14.56 -16.32
C ALA A 114 -7.94 13.52 -17.35
N PHE A 115 -8.34 13.68 -18.62
CA PHE A 115 -7.92 12.76 -19.68
C PHE A 115 -6.45 12.97 -20.06
N ASP A 116 -6.00 14.22 -20.25
CA ASP A 116 -4.58 14.48 -20.53
C ASP A 116 -3.69 14.03 -19.36
N ASP A 117 -4.12 14.27 -18.11
CA ASP A 117 -3.40 13.81 -16.92
C ASP A 117 -3.28 12.28 -16.88
N ALA A 118 -4.33 11.54 -17.23
CA ALA A 118 -4.28 10.08 -17.35
C ALA A 118 -3.33 9.62 -18.47
N MET A 119 -3.31 10.32 -19.61
CA MET A 119 -2.38 10.02 -20.71
C MET A 119 -0.93 10.30 -20.32
N VAL A 120 -0.66 11.44 -19.67
CA VAL A 120 0.67 11.78 -19.13
C VAL A 120 1.12 10.75 -18.10
N LEU A 121 0.21 10.32 -17.23
CA LEU A 121 0.47 9.28 -16.25
C LEU A 121 0.92 7.97 -16.90
N THR A 122 0.38 7.59 -18.06
CA THR A 122 0.82 6.36 -18.77
C THR A 122 2.28 6.43 -19.23
N GLY A 123 2.72 7.61 -19.71
CA GLY A 123 4.11 7.86 -20.10
C GLY A 123 5.05 7.85 -18.89
N VAL A 124 4.64 8.55 -17.82
CA VAL A 124 5.35 8.58 -16.54
C VAL A 124 5.49 7.18 -15.96
N LEU A 125 4.41 6.40 -15.94
CA LEU A 125 4.39 5.03 -15.46
C LEU A 125 5.34 4.13 -16.27
N SER A 126 5.31 4.23 -17.59
CA SER A 126 6.18 3.45 -18.47
C SER A 126 7.67 3.72 -18.18
N ALA A 127 8.04 4.98 -17.96
CA ALA A 127 9.39 5.36 -17.58
C ALA A 127 9.77 4.86 -16.17
N ALA A 128 8.86 5.02 -15.19
CA ALA A 128 9.05 4.57 -13.82
C ALA A 128 9.23 3.04 -13.73
N LEU A 129 8.41 2.25 -14.43
CA LEU A 129 8.51 0.79 -14.46
C LEU A 129 9.84 0.32 -15.06
N ARG A 130 10.30 0.96 -16.14
CA ARG A 130 11.62 0.67 -16.73
C ARG A 130 12.74 0.95 -15.72
N ARG A 131 12.69 2.10 -15.05
CA ARG A 131 13.68 2.46 -14.01
C ARG A 131 13.64 1.51 -12.83
N ALA A 132 12.45 1.08 -12.41
CA ALA A 132 12.27 0.12 -11.33
C ALA A 132 12.93 -1.21 -11.67
N ARG A 133 12.71 -1.71 -12.89
CA ARG A 133 13.37 -2.92 -13.38
C ARG A 133 14.89 -2.80 -13.41
N GLU A 134 15.44 -1.67 -13.86
CA GLU A 134 16.89 -1.42 -13.89
C GLU A 134 17.53 -1.39 -12.50
N ARG A 135 16.80 -0.91 -11.50
CA ARG A 135 17.27 -0.81 -10.11
C ARG A 135 16.83 -1.98 -9.23
N ASP A 136 16.17 -2.99 -9.79
CA ASP A 136 15.56 -4.10 -9.05
C ASP A 136 14.64 -3.62 -7.89
N VAL A 137 13.86 -2.57 -8.17
CA VAL A 137 12.90 -1.99 -7.21
C VAL A 137 11.57 -2.72 -7.30
N TRP A 138 11.06 -3.12 -6.14
CA TRP A 138 9.75 -3.74 -6.02
C TRP A 138 8.62 -2.75 -6.27
N LEU A 139 7.64 -3.16 -7.06
CA LEU A 139 6.49 -2.33 -7.40
C LEU A 139 5.51 -2.23 -6.20
N PRO A 140 5.07 -1.01 -5.83
CA PRO A 140 4.13 -0.80 -4.73
C PRO A 140 2.69 -1.16 -5.15
N VAL A 141 2.44 -2.45 -5.36
CA VAL A 141 1.10 -2.97 -5.67
C VAL A 141 0.44 -3.43 -4.37
N HIS A 142 -0.63 -2.74 -3.98
CA HIS A 142 -1.34 -2.97 -2.73
C HIS A 142 -2.70 -3.61 -2.99
N PRO A 143 -3.13 -4.59 -2.19
CA PRO A 143 -4.50 -5.10 -2.26
C PRO A 143 -5.49 -4.06 -1.74
N VAL A 144 -6.69 -4.06 -2.29
CA VAL A 144 -7.86 -3.38 -1.73
C VAL A 144 -8.96 -4.38 -1.45
N THR A 145 -9.73 -4.10 -0.41
CA THR A 145 -10.81 -4.97 0.04
C THR A 145 -12.15 -4.25 0.01
N ARG A 146 -13.20 -5.06 -0.05
CA ARG A 146 -14.58 -4.60 -0.08
C ARG A 146 -15.42 -5.54 0.77
N HIS A 147 -16.41 -4.98 1.44
CA HIS A 147 -17.33 -5.72 2.28
C HIS A 147 -18.70 -5.82 1.62
N ARG A 148 -19.23 -7.05 1.53
CA ARG A 148 -20.60 -7.31 1.08
C ARG A 148 -21.51 -7.52 2.29
N TRP A 149 -22.47 -6.63 2.44
CA TRP A 149 -23.44 -6.67 3.52
C TRP A 149 -24.59 -7.64 3.22
N PRO A 150 -25.26 -8.22 4.24
CA PRO A 150 -26.40 -9.12 4.05
C PRO A 150 -27.57 -8.52 3.25
N ASN A 151 -27.70 -7.19 3.23
CA ASN A 151 -28.72 -6.47 2.44
C ASN A 151 -28.32 -6.27 0.97
N GLY A 152 -27.21 -6.86 0.52
CA GLY A 152 -26.70 -6.75 -0.85
C GLY A 152 -25.83 -5.52 -1.13
N ARG A 153 -25.76 -4.54 -0.19
CA ARG A 153 -24.87 -3.38 -0.35
C ARG A 153 -23.41 -3.82 -0.35
N VAL A 154 -22.60 -3.15 -1.16
CA VAL A 154 -21.15 -3.28 -1.17
C VAL A 154 -20.58 -1.96 -0.64
N THR A 155 -19.60 -2.05 0.24
CA THR A 155 -18.78 -0.90 0.64
C THR A 155 -17.31 -1.23 0.43
N HIS A 156 -16.49 -0.24 0.15
CA HIS A 156 -15.08 -0.41 -0.14
C HIS A 156 -14.24 0.13 1.01
N ASP A 157 -13.18 -0.59 1.34
CA ASP A 157 -12.31 -0.17 2.43
C ASP A 157 -11.43 1.01 1.99
N GLU A 158 -11.31 2.01 2.86
CA GLU A 158 -10.38 3.11 2.65
C GLU A 158 -8.93 2.62 2.57
N LEU A 159 -8.16 3.22 1.67
CA LEU A 159 -6.72 3.01 1.58
C LEU A 159 -6.02 3.65 2.79
N ARG A 160 -5.74 2.83 3.80
CA ARG A 160 -4.99 3.25 5.00
C ARG A 160 -3.48 3.08 4.81
N PRO A 161 -2.66 3.90 5.50
CA PRO A 161 -1.21 3.72 5.48
C PRO A 161 -0.82 2.30 5.88
N LEU A 162 0.08 1.67 5.11
CA LEU A 162 0.42 0.26 5.27
C LEU A 162 0.87 -0.08 6.70
N LYS A 163 1.60 0.80 7.38
CA LYS A 163 1.99 0.62 8.79
C LYS A 163 0.82 0.37 9.72
N VAL A 164 -0.28 1.11 9.55
CA VAL A 164 -1.47 1.01 10.41
C VAL A 164 -2.17 -0.32 10.20
N LEU A 165 -2.19 -0.81 8.96
CA LEU A 165 -2.73 -2.13 8.64
C LEU A 165 -1.80 -3.22 9.18
N ALA A 166 -0.51 -3.14 8.85
CA ALA A 166 0.51 -4.12 9.20
C ALA A 166 0.64 -4.33 10.71
N SER A 167 0.50 -3.28 11.53
CA SER A 167 0.60 -3.42 13.00
C SER A 167 -0.61 -4.13 13.62
N ARG A 168 -1.67 -4.35 12.86
CA ARG A 168 -2.87 -5.09 13.26
C ARG A 168 -3.00 -6.45 12.57
N MET A 169 -2.12 -6.76 11.62
CA MET A 169 -2.18 -8.02 10.90
C MET A 169 -1.76 -9.18 11.81
N PRO A 170 -2.54 -10.26 11.88
CA PRO A 170 -2.12 -11.45 12.59
C PRO A 170 -0.92 -12.09 11.87
N CYS A 171 0.07 -12.52 12.63
CA CYS A 171 1.17 -13.32 12.11
C CYS A 171 0.84 -14.81 12.29
N PRO A 172 0.90 -15.64 11.24
CA PRO A 172 0.57 -17.06 11.35
C PRO A 172 1.66 -17.88 12.06
N TYR A 173 2.81 -17.27 12.37
CA TYR A 173 3.95 -17.92 13.01
C TYR A 173 4.17 -17.38 14.41
N LEU A 174 4.65 -18.24 15.31
CA LEU A 174 5.10 -17.84 16.64
C LEU A 174 6.37 -16.99 16.54
N ASN A 175 6.50 -16.01 17.42
CA ASN A 175 7.72 -15.23 17.52
C ASN A 175 8.85 -16.08 18.15
N PRO A 176 9.93 -16.37 17.41
CA PRO A 176 11.02 -17.22 17.90
C PRO A 176 11.99 -16.49 18.83
N GLY A 177 11.75 -15.20 19.11
CA GLY A 177 12.55 -14.38 20.00
C GLY A 177 13.51 -13.43 19.28
N PRO A 178 14.56 -12.94 19.98
CA PRO A 178 15.47 -11.92 19.45
C PRO A 178 16.32 -12.44 18.29
N TYR A 179 16.54 -11.57 17.30
CA TYR A 179 17.45 -11.84 16.20
C TYR A 179 18.89 -11.99 16.69
N VAL A 180 19.64 -12.92 16.10
CA VAL A 180 21.05 -13.12 16.38
C VAL A 180 21.86 -12.82 15.12
N ALA A 181 22.73 -11.82 15.20
CA ALA A 181 23.55 -11.40 14.06
C ALA A 181 24.30 -12.59 13.44
N GLY A 182 24.20 -12.72 12.11
CA GLY A 182 24.82 -13.81 11.35
C GLY A 182 23.99 -15.10 11.25
N ARG A 183 22.85 -15.18 11.95
CA ARG A 183 21.83 -16.22 11.72
C ARG A 183 20.81 -15.73 10.68
N PRO A 184 20.08 -16.63 10.00
CA PRO A 184 18.96 -16.22 9.17
C PRO A 184 17.83 -15.61 10.03
N LEU A 185 17.01 -14.75 9.41
CA LEU A 185 15.72 -14.37 9.97
C LEU A 185 14.78 -15.57 9.94
N ILE A 186 13.87 -15.65 10.91
CA ILE A 186 12.90 -16.74 11.03
C ILE A 186 11.51 -16.13 10.94
N GLN A 187 10.60 -16.77 10.19
CA GLN A 187 9.20 -16.33 10.13
C GLN A 187 8.61 -16.20 11.54
N GLY A 188 7.76 -15.20 11.75
CA GLY A 188 7.22 -14.86 13.08
C GLY A 188 8.02 -13.84 13.87
N MET A 189 9.28 -13.56 13.51
CA MET A 189 10.05 -12.49 14.17
C MET A 189 9.32 -11.14 14.09
N ARG A 190 9.26 -10.43 15.21
CA ARG A 190 8.64 -9.11 15.35
C ARG A 190 9.65 -8.01 15.02
N VAL A 191 9.37 -7.22 13.99
CA VAL A 191 10.29 -6.21 13.45
C VAL A 191 9.69 -4.82 13.60
N ALA A 192 10.44 -3.92 14.24
CA ALA A 192 10.10 -2.50 14.33
C ALA A 192 10.98 -1.65 13.39
N LEU A 193 10.45 -0.49 12.96
CA LEU A 193 11.15 0.46 12.11
C LEU A 193 11.42 1.78 12.85
N ALA A 194 12.68 2.18 12.95
CA ALA A 194 13.07 3.50 13.42
C ALA A 194 12.87 4.59 12.34
N ALA A 195 13.00 5.86 12.71
CA ALA A 195 12.85 6.97 11.77
C ALA A 195 14.08 7.08 10.85
N GLU A 196 15.24 6.71 11.37
CA GLU A 196 16.55 6.80 10.76
C GLU A 196 16.77 5.61 9.80
N VAL A 197 16.08 5.60 8.67
CA VAL A 197 16.25 4.62 7.58
C VAL A 197 16.43 5.34 6.24
N GLY A 198 17.13 4.73 5.30
CA GLY A 198 17.36 5.28 3.96
C GLY A 198 16.29 4.86 2.94
N ARG A 199 15.64 3.71 3.16
CA ARG A 199 14.48 3.26 2.36
C ARG A 199 13.17 3.85 2.88
N THR A 200 12.14 3.85 2.05
CA THR A 200 10.79 4.22 2.51
C THR A 200 10.30 3.20 3.53
N HIS A 201 9.52 3.65 4.50
CA HIS A 201 9.00 2.72 5.50
C HIS A 201 8.00 1.73 4.88
N GLU A 202 7.22 2.15 3.90
CA GLU A 202 6.28 1.28 3.17
C GLU A 202 7.02 0.10 2.55
N GLU A 203 8.15 0.35 1.87
CA GLU A 203 8.96 -0.71 1.28
C GLU A 203 9.46 -1.69 2.35
N LEU A 204 9.96 -1.19 3.49
CA LEU A 204 10.43 -2.05 4.56
C LEU A 204 9.29 -2.87 5.19
N VAL A 205 8.12 -2.30 5.42
CA VAL A 205 6.95 -3.02 5.94
C VAL A 205 6.50 -4.11 4.97
N GLU A 206 6.44 -3.83 3.67
CA GLU A 206 6.13 -4.85 2.67
C GLU A 206 7.12 -6.02 2.73
N ARG A 207 8.42 -5.73 2.86
CA ARG A 207 9.46 -6.76 2.94
C ARG A 207 9.34 -7.60 4.21
N ILE A 208 8.99 -6.98 5.33
CA ILE A 208 8.68 -7.68 6.58
C ILE A 208 7.53 -8.66 6.36
N LEU A 209 6.39 -8.18 5.86
CA LEU A 209 5.19 -8.99 5.68
C LEU A 209 5.38 -10.10 4.64
N HIS A 210 5.98 -9.78 3.49
CA HIS A 210 6.23 -10.73 2.40
C HIS A 210 7.13 -11.89 2.86
N ALA A 211 8.08 -11.63 3.75
CA ALA A 211 8.97 -12.65 4.30
C ALA A 211 8.33 -13.49 5.41
N GLY A 212 7.07 -13.24 5.78
CA GLY A 212 6.41 -13.91 6.91
C GLY A 212 6.89 -13.43 8.28
N LEU A 213 7.47 -12.23 8.35
CA LEU A 213 7.80 -11.55 9.61
C LEU A 213 6.61 -10.69 10.05
N ALA A 214 6.57 -10.31 11.32
CA ALA A 214 5.51 -9.47 11.87
C ALA A 214 6.00 -8.02 12.04
N TYR A 215 5.27 -7.04 11.48
CA TYR A 215 5.55 -5.64 11.75
C TYR A 215 5.02 -5.23 13.12
N THR A 216 5.75 -4.38 13.84
CA THR A 216 5.25 -3.75 15.07
C THR A 216 5.60 -2.27 15.16
N ASP A 217 4.63 -1.48 15.63
CA ASP A 217 4.81 -0.05 15.89
C ASP A 217 5.47 0.25 17.24
N VAL A 218 5.60 -0.77 18.11
CA VAL A 218 6.14 -0.64 19.46
C VAL A 218 7.45 -1.41 19.55
N VAL A 219 8.40 -0.89 20.34
CA VAL A 219 9.61 -1.62 20.72
C VAL A 219 9.46 -2.04 22.17
N ASP A 220 9.44 -3.35 22.39
CA ASP A 220 9.28 -4.02 23.69
C ASP A 220 10.27 -5.21 23.79
N ARG A 221 10.19 -5.97 24.88
CA ARG A 221 11.08 -7.13 25.10
C ARG A 221 10.82 -8.31 24.15
N ASP A 222 9.65 -8.34 23.53
CA ASP A 222 9.27 -9.37 22.55
C ASP A 222 9.65 -8.94 21.12
N THR A 223 10.16 -7.73 20.94
CA THR A 223 10.62 -7.25 19.64
C THR A 223 11.90 -8.00 19.25
N SER A 224 11.87 -8.67 18.10
CA SER A 224 12.99 -9.49 17.64
C SER A 224 14.15 -8.64 17.13
N LEU A 225 13.86 -7.55 16.41
CA LEU A 225 14.85 -6.61 15.91
C LEU A 225 14.23 -5.25 15.57
N VAL A 226 15.07 -4.22 15.53
CA VAL A 226 14.73 -2.88 15.04
C VAL A 226 15.60 -2.51 13.84
N ILE A 227 14.97 -2.02 12.78
CA ILE A 227 15.68 -1.48 11.61
C ILE A 227 15.99 -0.01 11.86
N CYS A 228 17.27 0.33 11.92
CA CYS A 228 17.80 1.68 12.19
C CYS A 228 19.20 1.80 11.59
N ASN A 229 19.41 2.82 10.76
CA ASN A 229 20.71 3.13 10.14
C ASN A 229 21.61 3.97 11.05
N GLU A 230 21.02 4.70 12.01
CA GLU A 230 21.79 5.45 12.99
C GLU A 230 22.42 4.48 14.01
N PRO A 231 23.76 4.40 14.13
CA PRO A 231 24.42 3.52 15.08
C PRO A 231 24.24 3.97 16.54
N ALA A 232 23.97 5.26 16.80
CA ALA A 232 23.76 5.76 18.15
C ALA A 232 22.62 6.77 18.28
N PRO A 233 21.36 6.34 18.07
CA PRO A 233 20.21 7.24 18.13
C PRO A 233 19.99 7.72 19.56
N GLU A 234 19.79 9.02 19.71
CA GLU A 234 19.56 9.67 21.01
C GLU A 234 18.10 9.58 21.46
N GLN A 235 17.16 9.32 20.53
CA GLN A 235 15.73 9.22 20.79
C GLN A 235 15.03 8.21 19.86
N GLY A 236 13.73 7.99 20.07
CA GLY A 236 12.90 7.14 19.21
C GLY A 236 13.11 5.64 19.39
N LYS A 237 12.65 4.87 18.40
CA LYS A 237 12.62 3.40 18.45
C LYS A 237 14.03 2.78 18.48
N GLY A 238 14.98 3.37 17.77
CA GLY A 238 16.38 2.93 17.80
C GLY A 238 17.00 3.11 19.20
N TYR A 239 16.74 4.23 19.87
CA TYR A 239 17.18 4.45 21.25
C TYR A 239 16.54 3.43 22.21
N LEU A 240 15.23 3.23 22.10
CA LEU A 240 14.49 2.29 22.95
C LEU A 240 14.97 0.84 22.76
N ALA A 241 15.32 0.45 21.54
CA ALA A 241 15.91 -0.86 21.25
C ALA A 241 17.19 -1.09 22.07
N ARG A 242 18.08 -0.09 22.13
CA ARG A 242 19.32 -0.18 22.92
C ARG A 242 19.04 -0.29 24.42
N GLN A 243 18.09 0.47 24.95
CA GLN A 243 17.71 0.41 26.36
C GLN A 243 17.17 -0.98 26.75
N LEU A 244 16.45 -1.63 25.83
CA LEU A 244 15.85 -2.94 26.05
C LEU A 244 16.76 -4.11 25.64
N GLY A 245 17.92 -3.85 25.04
CA GLY A 245 18.82 -4.88 24.51
C GLY A 245 18.31 -5.57 23.25
N VAL A 246 17.36 -4.94 22.53
CA VAL A 246 16.83 -5.45 21.25
C VAL A 246 17.87 -5.20 20.15
N PRO A 247 18.19 -6.22 19.31
CA PRO A 247 19.12 -6.08 18.20
C PRO A 247 18.72 -4.98 17.22
N VAL A 248 19.70 -4.22 16.75
CA VAL A 248 19.53 -3.18 15.72
C VAL A 248 20.29 -3.57 14.46
N VAL A 249 19.65 -3.44 13.30
CA VAL A 249 20.23 -3.69 11.97
C VAL A 249 19.95 -2.52 11.03
N SER A 250 20.86 -2.23 10.11
CA SER A 250 20.59 -1.24 9.07
C SER A 250 19.57 -1.78 8.04
N ASP A 251 18.92 -0.90 7.29
CA ASP A 251 18.03 -1.29 6.21
C ASP A 251 18.75 -2.11 5.12
N VAL A 252 20.00 -1.77 4.78
CA VAL A 252 20.83 -2.55 3.85
C VAL A 252 21.04 -3.97 4.37
N GLN A 253 21.44 -4.11 5.64
CA GLN A 253 21.62 -5.43 6.26
C GLN A 253 20.31 -6.22 6.32
N PHE A 254 19.21 -5.56 6.66
CA PHE A 254 17.89 -6.18 6.69
C PHE A 254 17.49 -6.71 5.32
N MET A 255 17.69 -5.91 4.26
CA MET A 255 17.40 -6.33 2.88
C MET A 255 18.27 -7.48 2.40
N ASP A 256 19.49 -7.62 2.92
CA ASP A 256 20.31 -8.81 2.67
C ASP A 256 19.76 -10.03 3.40
N CYS A 257 19.34 -9.87 4.65
CA CYS A 257 18.84 -10.95 5.49
C CYS A 257 17.46 -11.46 5.05
N VAL A 258 16.57 -10.56 4.62
CA VAL A 258 15.18 -10.90 4.24
C VAL A 258 15.10 -11.81 3.00
N ARG A 259 16.18 -11.88 2.22
CA ARG A 259 16.29 -12.81 1.08
C ARG A 259 16.52 -14.27 1.49
N ARG A 260 16.80 -14.53 2.76
CA ARG A 260 17.17 -15.85 3.29
C ARG A 260 16.39 -16.21 4.56
N VAL A 261 15.14 -15.75 4.66
CA VAL A 261 14.27 -16.09 5.80
C VAL A 261 13.98 -17.59 5.79
N VAL A 262 14.10 -18.23 6.94
CA VAL A 262 13.78 -19.65 7.14
C VAL A 262 12.39 -19.81 7.76
N GLY A 263 11.80 -20.99 7.56
CA GLY A 263 10.47 -21.32 8.07
C GLY A 263 10.35 -21.16 9.59
N GLY A 264 9.22 -20.61 10.04
CA GLY A 264 8.86 -20.48 11.45
C GLY A 264 7.90 -21.58 11.90
N THR A 265 7.60 -21.62 13.20
CA THR A 265 6.61 -22.54 13.78
C THR A 265 5.21 -21.96 13.64
N GLY A 266 4.29 -22.71 13.01
CA GLY A 266 2.91 -22.25 12.82
C GLY A 266 2.12 -22.18 14.12
N MET A 267 1.18 -21.23 14.25
CA MET A 267 0.29 -21.18 15.41
C MET A 267 -0.64 -22.40 15.51
N GLU A 268 -0.99 -23.01 14.37
CA GLU A 268 -1.85 -24.21 14.31
C GLU A 268 -1.10 -25.51 14.70
N GLU A 269 0.23 -25.58 14.53
CA GLU A 269 1.04 -26.73 14.94
C GLU A 269 1.10 -26.92 16.47
N PHE A 270 0.64 -25.91 17.24
CA PHE A 270 0.51 -26.01 18.70
C PHE A 270 -0.87 -26.50 19.17
N THR A 271 -1.84 -26.63 18.25
CA THR A 271 -3.15 -27.22 18.53
C THR A 271 -3.18 -28.70 18.14
N ASP A 272 -2.33 -29.55 18.74
CA ASP A 272 -2.73 -30.96 18.90
C ASP A 272 -2.03 -31.75 20.04
N LEU A 273 -2.81 -32.67 20.63
CA LEU A 273 -2.47 -33.85 21.44
C LEU A 273 -2.39 -33.80 22.98
N THR A 274 -3.15 -32.96 23.68
CA THR A 274 -3.56 -33.32 25.07
C THR A 274 -5.04 -33.05 25.34
N THR A 275 -5.72 -34.11 25.79
CA THR A 275 -7.11 -34.22 26.27
C THR A 275 -8.24 -34.32 25.24
N VAL A 276 -8.17 -35.34 24.39
CA VAL A 276 -9.39 -36.09 23.99
C VAL A 276 -9.12 -37.57 24.19
N ASP A 277 -8.92 -38.00 25.44
CA ASP A 277 -9.51 -39.27 25.85
C ASP A 277 -9.67 -39.36 27.38
N HIS A 278 -10.77 -39.98 27.78
CA HIS A 278 -11.21 -40.31 29.14
C HIS A 278 -11.84 -39.22 30.02
N GLN A 279 -13.14 -38.97 29.80
CA GLN A 279 -14.14 -39.29 30.84
C GLN A 279 -15.58 -39.31 30.26
N LEU A 280 -15.98 -40.48 29.78
CA LEU A 280 -17.32 -40.98 30.02
C LEU A 280 -17.34 -41.53 31.45
N ALA A 281 -18.03 -40.89 32.39
CA ALA A 281 -18.80 -41.53 33.47
C ALA A 281 -19.37 -40.50 34.47
N LEU A 282 -20.72 -40.54 34.56
CA LEU A 282 -21.57 -40.36 35.75
C LEU A 282 -21.98 -38.95 36.21
N PHE A 283 -23.33 -38.82 36.18
CA PHE A 283 -24.26 -37.83 36.75
C PHE A 283 -24.55 -36.58 35.92
#